data_AF-A0A972XUY7-F1
#
_entry.id   AF-A0A972XUY7-F1
#
_cell.length_a   1.000
_cell.length_b   1.000
_cell.length_c   1.000
_cell.angle_alpha   90.00
_cell.angle_beta   90.00
_cell.angle_gamma   90.00
#
_symmetry.space_group_name_H-M   'P 1'
#
loop_
_entity.id
_entity.type
_entity.pdbx_description
1 polymer ?
#
loop_
_entity_poly.entity_id
_entity_poly.type
_entity_poly.pdbx_seq_one_letter_code
_entity_poly.pdbx_strand_id
1 'polypeptide(L)' 'MTSYTAIIEFSDKPSRIECECFDCDWKGTAADLKDIGSAVLTPGDPSPAGRCPECEELVYLKE' A
#
# COMPACT_ATOMS: atom_id res chain seq x y z
N MET A 1 24.65 -4.44 4.67
CA MET A 1 23.18 -4.51 4.51
C MET A 1 22.82 -3.32 3.64
N THR A 2 22.34 -3.55 2.41
CA THR A 2 22.06 -2.47 1.45
C THR A 2 20.56 -2.17 1.51
N SER A 3 20.18 -0.95 1.89
CA SER A 3 18.79 -0.50 1.91
C SER A 3 18.48 0.31 0.66
N TYR A 4 17.33 0.05 0.05
CA TYR A 4 16.81 0.80 -1.09
C TYR A 4 15.53 1.52 -0.66
N THR A 5 15.34 2.78 -1.10
CA THR A 5 14.13 3.57 -0.83
C THR A 5 13.39 3.80 -2.14
N ALA A 6 12.09 3.55 -2.17
CA ALA A 6 11.21 3.85 -3.29
C ALA A 6 10.18 4.90 -2.85
N ILE A 7 9.85 5.82 -3.75
CA ILE A 7 8.78 6.81 -3.58
C ILE A 7 7.70 6.46 -4.58
N ILE A 8 6.45 6.34 -4.12
CA ILE A 8 5.30 6.10 -4.98
C ILE A 8 4.74 7.46 -5.39
N GLU A 9 4.90 7.81 -6.66
CA GLU A 9 4.22 8.97 -7.25
C GLU A 9 2.89 8.52 -7.85
N PHE A 10 1.80 8.96 -7.25
CA PHE A 10 0.47 8.72 -7.80
C PHE A 10 0.20 9.72 -8.93
N SER A 11 -0.20 9.24 -10.12
CA SER A 11 -0.57 10.12 -11.24
C SER A 11 -1.88 10.89 -10.97
N ASP A 12 -2.76 10.33 -10.15
CA ASP A 12 -4.01 10.93 -9.69
C ASP A 12 -3.96 11.28 -8.21
N LYS A 13 -4.93 12.06 -7.73
CA LYS A 13 -5.04 12.36 -6.30
C LYS A 13 -5.27 11.06 -5.52
N PRO A 14 -4.53 10.80 -4.42
CA PRO A 14 -4.64 9.55 -3.66
C PRO A 14 -6.05 9.29 -3.11
N SER A 15 -6.84 10.34 -2.89
CA SER A 15 -8.26 10.26 -2.51
C SER A 15 -9.19 9.74 -3.61
N ARG A 16 -8.69 9.44 -4.81
CA ARG A 16 -9.45 8.87 -5.94
C ARG A 16 -9.02 7.46 -6.30
N ILE A 17 -7.98 6.94 -5.64
CA ILE A 17 -7.43 5.62 -5.93
C ILE A 17 -8.03 4.65 -4.93
N GLU A 18 -8.96 3.83 -5.40
CA GLU A 18 -9.64 2.85 -4.56
C GLU A 18 -8.68 1.72 -4.17
N CYS A 19 -8.74 1.34 -2.90
CA CYS A 19 -7.93 0.28 -2.31
C CYS A 19 -8.84 -0.65 -1.51
N GLU A 20 -8.54 -1.93 -1.53
CA GLU A 20 -9.18 -2.91 -0.67
C GLU A 20 -8.12 -3.77 0.00
N CYS A 21 -8.36 -4.14 1.25
CA CYS A 21 -7.52 -5.10 1.94
C CYS A 21 -7.89 -6.51 1.48
N PHE A 22 -6.89 -7.36 1.26
CA PHE A 22 -7.10 -8.76 0.91
C PHE A 22 -7.18 -9.70 2.13
N ASP A 23 -6.85 -9.18 3.32
CA ASP A 23 -6.85 -9.94 4.58
C ASP A 23 -8.08 -9.64 5.45
N CYS A 24 -8.65 -8.44 5.34
CA CYS A 24 -9.88 -8.04 6.03
C CYS A 24 -10.87 -7.36 5.08
N ASP A 25 -12.10 -7.10 5.55
CA ASP A 25 -13.17 -6.49 4.75
C ASP A 25 -13.02 -4.96 4.50
N TRP A 26 -11.87 -4.38 4.84
CA TRP A 26 -11.66 -2.93 4.69
C TRP A 26 -11.61 -2.50 3.22
N LYS A 27 -12.31 -1.41 2.90
CA LYS A 27 -12.32 -0.73 1.60
C LYS A 27 -12.24 0.77 1.81
N GLY A 28 -11.38 1.44 1.06
CA GLY A 28 -11.17 2.88 1.17
C GLY A 28 -10.33 3.42 0.02
N THR A 29 -9.67 4.55 0.25
CA THR A 29 -8.79 5.16 -0.75
C THR A 29 -7.32 5.06 -0.33
N ALA A 30 -6.39 5.29 -1.27
CA ALA A 30 -4.97 5.34 -0.97
C ALA A 30 -4.62 6.44 0.06
N ALA A 31 -5.46 7.47 0.20
CA ALA A 31 -5.29 8.52 1.21
C ALA A 31 -5.61 8.05 2.65
N ASP A 32 -6.35 6.95 2.80
CA ASP A 32 -6.75 6.39 4.10
C ASP A 32 -5.75 5.34 4.61
N LEU A 33 -4.75 4.98 3.80
CA LEU A 33 -3.74 4.00 4.15
C LEU A 33 -2.73 4.56 5.15
N LYS A 34 -2.26 3.69 6.05
CA LYS A 34 -1.13 3.98 6.94
C LYS A 34 0.19 3.85 6.20
N ASP A 35 1.22 4.56 6.67
CA ASP A 35 2.58 4.42 6.19
C ASP A 35 3.11 2.99 6.41
N ILE A 36 3.85 2.46 5.43
CA ILE A 36 4.36 1.08 5.47
C ILE A 36 5.46 0.91 6.53
N GLY A 37 6.31 1.94 6.70
CA GLY A 37 7.46 1.93 7.60
C GLY A 37 8.55 0.93 7.18
N SER A 38 8.28 -0.36 7.35
CA SER A 38 9.12 -1.47 6.88
C SER A 38 8.26 -2.63 6.38
N ALA A 39 8.73 -3.30 5.32
CA ALA A 39 8.08 -4.47 4.74
C ALA A 39 9.14 -5.45 4.20
N VAL A 40 8.82 -6.74 4.22
CA VAL A 40 9.62 -7.79 3.59
C VAL A 40 8.89 -8.20 2.32
N LEU A 41 9.52 -7.98 1.17
CA LEU A 41 8.99 -8.32 -0.14
C LEU A 41 9.92 -9.29 -0.84
N THR A 42 9.34 -10.18 -1.64
CA THR A 42 10.09 -11.06 -2.55
C THR A 42 10.44 -10.27 -3.82
N PRO A 43 11.63 -10.48 -4.41
CA PRO A 43 11.93 -9.90 -5.70
C PRO A 43 10.87 -10.28 -6.75
N GLY A 44 10.21 -9.28 -7.34
CA GLY A 44 9.10 -9.46 -8.27
C GLY A 44 7.72 -9.14 -7.70
N ASP A 45 7.58 -8.99 -6.38
CA ASP A 45 6.34 -8.53 -5.77
C ASP A 45 6.03 -7.07 -6.18
N PRO A 46 4.75 -6.73 -6.42
CA PRO A 46 4.37 -5.36 -6.69
C PRO A 46 4.68 -4.44 -5.50
N SER A 47 4.90 -3.17 -5.77
CA SER A 47 5.07 -2.16 -4.72
C SER A 47 3.75 -2.01 -3.94
N PRO A 48 3.72 -2.25 -2.62
CA PRO A 48 2.54 -2.00 -1.82
C PRO A 48 2.22 -0.51 -1.76
N ALA A 49 0.93 -0.18 -1.75
CA ALA A 49 0.45 1.20 -1.70
C ALA A 49 0.48 1.80 -0.29
N GLY A 50 0.35 0.95 0.73
CA GLY A 50 0.24 1.36 2.12
C GLY A 50 -0.04 0.19 3.06
N ARG A 51 -0.34 0.49 4.32
CA ARG A 51 -0.88 -0.49 5.29
C ARG A 51 -2.36 -0.26 5.54
N CYS A 52 -3.10 -1.35 5.69
CA CYS A 52 -4.50 -1.30 6.07
C CYS A 52 -4.65 -0.61 7.44
N PRO A 53 -5.59 0.33 7.61
CA PRO A 53 -5.80 0.98 8.91
C PRO A 53 -6.33 0.02 9.99
N GLU A 54 -7.05 -1.04 9.60
CA GLU A 54 -7.72 -1.99 10.50
C GLU A 54 -6.82 -3.15 10.94
N CYS A 55 -6.22 -3.88 9.99
CA CYS A 55 -5.42 -5.08 10.29
C CYS A 55 -3.91 -4.90 10.12
N GLU A 56 -3.46 -3.72 9.68
CA GLU A 56 -2.05 -3.37 9.42
C GLU A 56 -1.36 -4.16 8.30
N GLU A 57 -2.08 -5.03 7.61
CA GLU A 57 -1.57 -5.80 6.48
C GLU A 57 -1.22 -4.90 5.27
N LEU A 58 -0.29 -5.36 4.42
CA LEU A 58 0.08 -4.63 3.20
C LEU A 58 -1.09 -4.58 2.22
N VAL A 59 -1.43 -3.35 1.79
CA VAL A 59 -2.48 -3.09 0.81
C VAL A 59 -1.86 -2.71 -0.52
N TYR A 60 -2.45 -3.21 -1.61
CA TYR A 60 -2.03 -2.94 -2.98
C TYR A 60 -3.12 -2.15 -3.72
N LEU A 61 -2.72 -1.43 -4.76
CA LEU A 61 -3.67 -0.72 -5.61
C LEU A 61 -4.55 -1.74 -6.34
N LYS A 62 -5.85 -1.46 -6.41
CA LYS A 62 -6.77 -2.24 -7.22
C LYS A 62 -6.62 -1.76 -8.67
N GLU A 63 -6.09 -2.62 -9.54
CA GLU A 63 -5.98 -2.35 -11.00
C GLU A 63 -7.35 -2.28 -11.69
#